data_AF-A0A7S3PX90-F1
#
_entry.id   AF-A0A7S3PX90-F1
#
_cell.length_a   1.000
_cell.length_b   1.000
_cell.length_c   1.000
_cell.angle_alpha   90.00
_cell.angle_beta   90.00
_cell.angle_gamma   90.00
#
_symmetry.space_group_name_H-M   'P 1'
#
loop_
_entity.id
_entity.type
_entity.pdbx_description
1 polymer ?
#
loop_
_entity_poly.entity_id
_entity_poly.type
_entity_poly.pdbx_seq_one_letter_code
_entity_poly.pdbx_strand_id
1 'polypeptide(L)'
;MVHPRETQQGQANTLNLGTTTASSSPPVGPGNADMNLPSWIHLGDAAHEDGGKSFSRILYVNPVCFLTTVERKRRANVSTASTRSSGIASLDPHDSTGIAGDNKQDQDEEEDVGHSSSNSNSDRKNVMVVSWLTAINNKGGFIMSINKRRHTASILTSPRPRRRVKVKGDEGLSGNSKDNGKNPIFVLCVPVKGMEELVLNCGKTSGRWSRSKFPRDHHHNHHGQGLKEDAPSTVKRDTGNSNSSSTNLKKRKKKYKFDHGIEGLEAIQFGGMDQRQPSLNTGILPEADGDGDVSPSSFKLDDNGSQENCFAIRGTVAHLKCRVQNIITEGNDISHGSCRTIEDDHHIIHAQVIDGYVRSDYWDAEKKQFRPTRRLESSGNFPGRGQTLPPPPYMTFLGSQTFGYVACDQTV
;
A
#
# COMPACT_ATOMS: atom_id res chain seq x y z
N MET A 1 14.95 -6.57 61.01
CA MET A 1 15.77 -7.63 60.36
C MET A 1 14.87 -8.37 59.39
N VAL A 2 15.02 -8.09 58.10
CA VAL A 2 14.20 -8.67 57.02
C VAL A 2 15.16 -9.43 56.12
N HIS A 3 14.96 -10.74 55.99
CA HIS A 3 15.76 -11.60 55.11
C HIS A 3 15.48 -11.27 53.63
N PRO A 4 16.51 -11.28 52.76
CA PRO A 4 16.30 -11.14 51.32
C PRO A 4 15.85 -12.48 50.71
N ARG A 5 14.90 -12.40 49.77
CA ARG A 5 14.41 -13.54 48.97
C ARG A 5 15.47 -14.00 47.97
N GLU A 6 15.73 -15.30 47.97
CA GLU A 6 16.52 -15.99 46.94
C GLU A 6 15.90 -15.80 45.55
N THR A 7 16.77 -15.45 44.60
CA THR A 7 16.44 -15.40 43.17
C THR A 7 16.83 -16.74 42.56
N GLN A 8 15.85 -17.57 42.18
CA GLN A 8 16.13 -18.79 41.42
C GLN A 8 16.53 -18.41 39.99
N GLN A 9 17.78 -18.71 39.64
CA GLN A 9 18.27 -18.71 38.26
C GLN A 9 17.63 -19.87 37.49
N GLY A 10 16.66 -19.55 36.63
CA GLY A 10 16.19 -20.47 35.60
C GLY A 10 17.26 -20.66 34.54
N GLN A 11 17.76 -21.89 34.39
CA GLN A 11 18.66 -22.27 33.32
C GLN A 11 17.96 -22.13 31.96
N ALA A 12 18.48 -21.24 31.11
CA ALA A 12 18.04 -21.13 29.72
C ALA A 12 18.64 -22.29 28.92
N ASN A 13 17.80 -23.27 28.56
CA ASN A 13 18.16 -24.31 27.60
C ASN A 13 18.50 -23.67 26.26
N THR A 14 19.79 -23.70 25.91
CA THR A 14 20.31 -23.23 24.65
C THR A 14 20.05 -24.31 23.61
N LEU A 15 18.93 -24.22 22.89
CA LEU A 15 18.67 -25.07 21.73
C LEU A 15 19.59 -24.61 20.59
N ASN A 16 20.52 -25.48 20.20
CA ASN A 16 21.37 -25.33 19.01
C ASN A 16 20.48 -25.23 17.76
N LEU A 17 20.25 -24.01 17.28
CA LEU A 17 19.71 -23.74 15.95
C LEU A 17 20.81 -23.99 14.93
N GLY A 18 20.78 -25.18 14.33
CA GLY A 18 21.58 -25.48 13.15
C GLY A 18 21.24 -24.52 12.01
N THR A 19 22.22 -23.70 11.64
CA THR A 19 22.15 -22.79 10.49
C THR A 19 22.31 -23.63 9.22
N THR A 20 21.20 -24.06 8.64
CA THR A 20 21.19 -24.60 7.28
C THR A 20 21.04 -23.42 6.31
N THR A 21 22.16 -23.01 5.71
CA THR A 21 22.16 -22.09 4.57
C THR A 21 21.69 -22.84 3.32
N ALA A 22 20.39 -23.08 3.21
CA ALA A 22 19.77 -23.54 1.99
C ALA A 22 19.54 -22.33 1.06
N SER A 23 20.52 -22.09 0.19
CA SER A 23 20.36 -21.27 -1.01
C SER A 23 19.50 -22.05 -2.01
N SER A 24 18.17 -21.99 -1.87
CA SER A 24 17.24 -22.54 -2.86
C SER A 24 16.67 -21.42 -3.72
N SER A 25 17.28 -21.20 -4.88
CA SER A 25 16.60 -20.58 -6.02
C SER A 25 15.35 -21.42 -6.34
N PRO A 26 14.17 -20.82 -6.58
CA PRO A 26 13.00 -21.60 -6.96
C PRO A 26 13.24 -22.25 -8.34
N PRO A 27 12.87 -23.53 -8.55
CA PRO A 27 13.00 -24.17 -9.84
C PRO A 27 12.04 -23.53 -10.84
N VAL A 28 12.60 -22.85 -11.83
CA VAL A 28 11.88 -22.39 -13.02
C VAL A 28 11.76 -23.59 -13.96
N GLY A 29 10.71 -24.40 -13.77
CA GLY A 29 10.37 -25.52 -14.64
C GLY A 29 9.20 -25.17 -15.57
N PRO A 30 9.26 -25.50 -16.87
CA PRO A 30 8.16 -25.29 -17.81
C PRO A 30 7.21 -26.50 -17.77
N GLY A 31 6.00 -26.28 -17.29
CA GLY A 31 4.93 -27.28 -17.32
C GLY A 31 3.66 -26.67 -16.76
N ASN A 32 2.82 -26.13 -17.65
CA ASN A 32 1.46 -25.67 -17.36
C ASN A 32 0.59 -26.86 -16.94
N ALA A 33 0.81 -27.40 -15.73
CA ALA A 33 -0.29 -28.02 -15.02
C ALA A 33 -1.24 -26.87 -14.67
N ASP A 34 -2.51 -26.97 -15.07
CA ASP A 34 -3.59 -26.12 -14.59
C ASP A 34 -3.68 -26.29 -13.07
N MET A 35 -2.82 -25.56 -12.37
CA MET A 35 -2.86 -25.41 -10.93
C MET A 35 -4.18 -24.72 -10.67
N ASN A 36 -5.18 -25.49 -10.21
CA ASN A 36 -6.41 -24.97 -9.65
C ASN A 36 -6.03 -24.01 -8.53
N LEU A 37 -5.83 -22.74 -8.89
CA LEU A 37 -5.49 -21.72 -7.93
C LEU A 37 -6.64 -21.68 -6.93
N PRO A 38 -6.32 -21.71 -5.61
CA PRO A 38 -7.35 -21.73 -4.60
C PRO A 38 -8.28 -20.54 -4.81
N SER A 39 -9.57 -20.84 -4.86
CA SER A 39 -10.60 -19.81 -5.02
C SER A 39 -10.56 -18.87 -3.83
N TRP A 40 -10.84 -17.60 -4.07
CA TRP A 40 -11.02 -16.61 -3.02
C TRP A 40 -12.48 -16.62 -2.57
N ILE A 41 -12.68 -16.58 -1.26
CA ILE A 41 -13.98 -16.41 -0.60
C ILE A 41 -14.11 -14.92 -0.26
N HIS A 42 -15.17 -14.30 -0.76
CA HIS A 42 -15.58 -12.98 -0.34
C HIS A 42 -16.29 -13.06 1.01
N LEU A 43 -15.76 -12.37 2.00
CA LEU A 43 -16.28 -12.40 3.37
C LEU A 43 -17.49 -11.50 3.54
N GLY A 44 -17.72 -10.53 2.64
CA GLY A 44 -18.89 -9.65 2.70
C GLY A 44 -20.22 -10.42 2.61
N ASP A 45 -20.26 -11.45 1.78
CA ASP A 45 -21.46 -12.28 1.61
C ASP A 45 -21.76 -13.07 2.89
N ALA A 46 -20.74 -13.70 3.48
CA ALA A 46 -20.86 -14.38 4.78
C ALA A 46 -21.10 -13.40 5.94
N ALA A 47 -20.56 -12.18 5.86
CA ALA A 47 -20.70 -11.17 6.89
C ALA A 47 -22.13 -10.61 6.97
N HIS A 48 -22.86 -10.55 5.87
CA HIS A 48 -24.26 -10.14 5.88
C HIS A 48 -25.12 -11.12 6.70
N GLU A 49 -24.88 -12.42 6.53
CA GLU A 49 -25.59 -13.47 7.27
C GLU A 49 -25.21 -13.52 8.76
N ASP A 50 -23.93 -13.36 9.08
CA ASP A 50 -23.43 -13.48 10.45
C ASP A 50 -23.34 -12.15 11.22
N GLY A 51 -23.78 -11.05 10.63
CA GLY A 51 -23.70 -9.70 11.23
C GLY A 51 -22.27 -9.18 11.40
N GLY A 52 -21.36 -9.53 10.48
CA GLY A 52 -19.97 -9.06 10.45
C GLY A 52 -18.96 -9.89 11.26
N LYS A 53 -19.39 -11.01 11.86
CA LYS A 53 -18.52 -11.86 12.71
C LYS A 53 -17.31 -12.41 12.00
N SER A 54 -17.42 -12.72 10.71
CA SER A 54 -16.35 -13.34 9.93
C SER A 54 -15.09 -12.46 9.84
N PHE A 55 -15.25 -11.13 9.83
CA PHE A 55 -14.11 -10.20 9.76
C PHE A 55 -13.21 -10.25 11.00
N SER A 56 -13.82 -10.29 12.20
CA SER A 56 -13.05 -10.30 13.45
C SER A 56 -12.25 -11.58 13.64
N ARG A 57 -12.71 -12.70 13.06
CA ARG A 57 -12.04 -14.01 13.18
C ARG A 57 -10.67 -14.07 12.53
N ILE A 58 -10.44 -13.27 11.48
CA ILE A 58 -9.11 -13.11 10.88
C ILE A 58 -8.19 -12.27 11.78
N LEU A 59 -8.75 -11.34 12.55
CA LEU A 59 -7.99 -10.45 13.42
C LEU A 59 -7.64 -11.09 14.78
N TYR A 60 -8.44 -12.03 15.28
CA TYR A 60 -8.21 -12.69 16.58
C TYR A 60 -6.93 -13.52 16.65
N VAL A 61 -6.43 -14.00 15.51
CA VAL A 61 -5.16 -14.74 15.46
C VAL A 61 -3.93 -13.82 15.49
N ASN A 62 -4.16 -12.50 15.62
CA ASN A 62 -3.15 -11.45 15.60
C ASN A 62 -2.07 -11.67 14.52
N PRO A 63 -2.48 -11.68 13.23
CA PRO A 63 -1.54 -11.90 12.16
C PRO A 63 -0.58 -10.71 12.03
N VAL A 64 0.64 -10.98 11.57
CA VAL A 64 1.45 -9.93 10.94
C VAL A 64 0.70 -9.49 9.69
N CYS A 65 0.58 -8.19 9.46
CA CYS A 65 -0.07 -7.68 8.26
C CYS A 65 0.83 -6.71 7.50
N PHE A 66 0.82 -6.81 6.18
CA PHE A 66 1.09 -5.64 5.35
C PHE A 66 -0.09 -4.68 5.46
N LEU A 67 0.17 -3.42 5.76
CA LEU A 67 -0.80 -2.34 5.73
C LEU A 67 -0.53 -1.49 4.49
N THR A 68 -1.42 -1.55 3.51
CA THR A 68 -1.32 -0.79 2.26
C THR A 68 -2.13 0.51 2.35
N THR A 69 -1.56 1.59 1.83
CA THR A 69 -2.17 2.92 1.79
C THR A 69 -1.91 3.56 0.44
N VAL A 70 -2.81 4.47 0.05
CA VAL A 70 -2.69 5.23 -1.19
C VAL A 70 -2.66 6.71 -0.86
N GLU A 71 -1.53 7.35 -1.17
CA GLU A 71 -1.30 8.77 -1.01
C GLU A 71 -1.84 9.49 -2.26
N ARG A 72 -2.96 10.20 -2.09
CA ARG A 72 -3.55 11.01 -3.15
C ARG A 72 -2.73 12.28 -3.32
N LYS A 73 -2.21 12.50 -4.53
CA LYS A 73 -1.55 13.76 -4.87
C LYS A 73 -2.58 14.88 -4.71
N ARG A 74 -2.29 15.87 -3.87
CA ARG A 74 -3.11 17.09 -3.82
C ARG A 74 -3.05 17.69 -5.21
N ARG A 75 -4.16 17.64 -5.95
CA ARG A 75 -4.29 18.45 -7.16
C ARG A 75 -4.12 19.88 -6.68
N ALA A 76 -2.96 20.46 -6.95
CA ALA A 76 -2.83 21.90 -6.87
C ALA A 76 -3.96 22.41 -7.75
N ASN A 77 -4.92 23.13 -7.16
CA ASN A 77 -5.86 23.88 -7.95
C ASN A 77 -4.99 24.87 -8.71
N VAL A 78 -4.54 24.49 -9.90
CA VAL A 78 -4.06 25.42 -10.91
C VAL A 78 -5.32 26.20 -11.24
N SER A 79 -5.58 27.23 -10.44
CA SER A 79 -6.43 28.32 -10.84
C SER A 79 -5.80 28.78 -12.14
N THR A 80 -6.39 28.35 -13.25
CA THR A 80 -6.31 29.07 -14.51
C THR A 80 -6.85 30.45 -14.18
N ALA A 81 -5.99 31.30 -13.63
CA ALA A 81 -6.10 32.73 -13.77
C ALA A 81 -6.00 32.93 -15.27
N SER A 82 -7.15 32.78 -15.94
CA SER A 82 -7.34 33.26 -17.29
C SER A 82 -6.96 34.72 -17.19
N THR A 83 -5.77 35.03 -17.68
CA THR A 83 -5.30 36.37 -17.96
C THR A 83 -6.43 37.02 -18.73
N ARG A 84 -7.25 37.81 -18.03
CA ARG A 84 -8.16 38.75 -18.68
C ARG A 84 -7.24 39.61 -19.53
N SER A 85 -7.28 39.36 -20.83
CA SER A 85 -6.74 40.26 -21.82
C SER A 85 -7.29 41.65 -21.46
N SER A 86 -6.35 42.55 -21.23
CA SER A 86 -6.56 43.97 -21.10
C SER A 86 -7.49 44.42 -22.22
N GLY A 87 -8.71 44.81 -21.85
CA GLY A 87 -9.51 45.70 -22.68
C GLY A 87 -8.72 47.00 -22.82
N ILE A 88 -8.11 47.19 -23.98
CA ILE A 88 -7.52 48.44 -24.42
C ILE A 88 -8.68 49.43 -24.57
N ALA A 89 -8.84 50.31 -23.58
CA ALA A 89 -9.63 51.53 -23.74
C ALA A 89 -8.74 52.55 -24.48
N SER A 90 -9.24 52.93 -25.65
CA SER A 90 -8.79 53.96 -26.58
C SER A 90 -8.88 55.39 -26.01
N LEU A 91 -8.19 56.32 -26.69
CA LEU A 91 -8.12 57.81 -26.60
C LEU A 91 -6.97 58.32 -25.72
N ASP A 92 -6.00 59.17 -26.14
CA ASP A 92 -5.74 59.93 -27.39
C ASP A 92 -4.29 60.52 -27.33
N PRO A 93 -3.79 61.30 -28.33
CA PRO A 93 -2.38 61.35 -28.77
C PRO A 93 -1.57 62.56 -28.28
N HIS A 94 -0.24 62.53 -28.52
CA HIS A 94 0.82 63.58 -28.56
C HIS A 94 2.11 62.97 -27.97
N ASP A 95 3.34 63.14 -28.44
CA ASP A 95 3.98 63.94 -29.47
C ASP A 95 5.37 63.30 -29.74
N SER A 96 5.93 63.69 -30.87
CA SER A 96 7.12 63.34 -31.64
C SER A 96 8.47 63.12 -30.94
N THR A 97 9.37 62.53 -31.75
CA THR A 97 10.85 62.33 -31.66
C THR A 97 11.24 60.92 -31.21
N GLY A 98 11.96 60.08 -31.96
CA GLY A 98 12.80 60.31 -33.14
C GLY A 98 14.17 59.69 -32.88
N ILE A 99 14.31 58.36 -32.92
CA ILE A 99 15.62 57.69 -32.97
C ILE A 99 15.50 56.45 -33.87
N ALA A 100 16.27 56.47 -34.96
CA ALA A 100 16.51 55.33 -35.83
C ALA A 100 17.35 54.28 -35.08
N GLY A 101 16.83 53.05 -34.99
CA GLY A 101 17.52 51.90 -34.42
C GLY A 101 17.24 50.69 -35.29
N ASP A 102 18.15 50.45 -36.22
CA ASP A 102 18.24 49.27 -37.09
C ASP A 102 18.55 48.05 -36.21
N ASN A 103 17.62 47.09 -36.12
CA ASN A 103 17.85 45.84 -35.39
C ASN A 103 17.30 44.66 -36.21
N LYS A 104 18.22 44.07 -36.98
CA LYS A 104 18.14 42.72 -37.55
C LYS A 104 18.39 41.69 -36.45
N GLN A 105 17.47 40.74 -36.30
CA GLN A 105 17.63 39.39 -35.73
C GLN A 105 16.31 38.68 -36.10
N ASP A 106 16.18 37.89 -37.17
CA ASP A 106 16.85 36.63 -37.53
C ASP A 106 16.97 35.64 -36.35
N GLN A 107 16.26 34.50 -36.51
CA GLN A 107 16.50 33.16 -35.91
C GLN A 107 16.01 32.97 -34.46
N ASP A 108 15.26 31.93 -34.07
CA ASP A 108 14.74 30.72 -34.71
C ASP A 108 13.43 30.37 -33.99
N GLU A 109 12.37 30.06 -34.74
CA GLU A 109 11.16 29.44 -34.20
C GLU A 109 11.48 27.97 -33.84
N GLU A 110 12.08 27.75 -32.66
CA GLU A 110 12.03 26.43 -32.02
C GLU A 110 10.58 26.19 -31.61
N GLU A 111 9.86 25.45 -32.46
CA GLU A 111 8.63 24.76 -32.09
C GLU A 111 8.94 23.87 -30.87
N ASP A 112 8.70 24.41 -29.68
CA ASP A 112 8.62 23.67 -28.43
C ASP A 112 7.50 22.66 -28.60
N VAL A 113 7.85 21.49 -29.14
CA VAL A 113 7.00 20.30 -29.23
C VAL A 113 6.69 19.96 -27.79
N GLY A 114 5.64 20.61 -27.27
CA GLY A 114 5.12 20.44 -25.94
C GLY A 114 4.78 18.98 -25.77
N HIS A 115 5.73 18.22 -25.24
CA HIS A 115 5.52 16.85 -24.82
C HIS A 115 4.50 16.98 -23.71
N SER A 116 3.23 16.81 -24.08
CA SER A 116 2.11 16.72 -23.18
C SER A 116 2.38 15.50 -22.32
N SER A 117 3.21 15.70 -21.29
CA SER A 117 3.51 14.73 -20.26
C SER A 117 2.16 14.42 -19.66
N SER A 118 1.54 13.35 -20.15
CA SER A 118 0.22 12.90 -19.76
C SER A 118 0.28 12.84 -18.25
N ASN A 119 -0.36 13.81 -17.62
CA ASN A 119 -0.19 14.13 -16.21
C ASN A 119 -0.99 13.09 -15.45
N SER A 120 -0.55 11.82 -15.55
CA SER A 120 -1.16 10.69 -14.93
C SER A 120 -1.05 10.97 -13.45
N ASN A 121 -2.17 11.39 -12.86
CA ASN A 121 -2.37 11.49 -11.43
C ASN A 121 -2.32 10.07 -10.86
N SER A 122 -1.18 9.41 -10.98
CA SER A 122 -0.95 8.10 -10.40
C SER A 122 -0.87 8.33 -8.90
N ASP A 123 -1.93 7.97 -8.22
CA ASP A 123 -1.93 7.91 -6.78
C ASP A 123 -0.74 7.07 -6.29
N ARG A 124 -0.02 7.58 -5.27
CA ARG A 124 1.22 6.94 -4.83
C ARG A 124 0.92 5.83 -3.84
N LYS A 125 1.34 4.61 -4.18
CA LYS A 125 1.15 3.43 -3.33
C LYS A 125 2.20 3.39 -2.22
N ASN A 126 1.78 3.01 -1.02
CA ASN A 126 2.66 2.79 0.13
C ASN A 126 2.25 1.51 0.87
N VAL A 127 3.24 0.83 1.45
CA VAL A 127 3.03 -0.35 2.29
C VAL A 127 3.88 -0.23 3.55
N MET A 128 3.38 -0.70 4.69
CA MET A 128 4.16 -0.93 5.90
C MET A 128 3.82 -2.28 6.50
N VAL A 129 4.55 -2.70 7.53
CA VAL A 129 4.19 -3.87 8.33
C VAL A 129 3.61 -3.40 9.66
N VAL A 130 2.52 -4.03 10.08
CA VAL A 130 1.86 -3.81 11.38
C VAL A 130 1.67 -5.16 12.08
N SER A 131 1.99 -5.20 13.36
CA SER A 131 1.77 -6.34 14.27
C SER A 131 1.12 -5.94 15.59
N TRP A 132 0.99 -4.64 15.85
CA TRP A 132 0.32 -4.10 17.04
C TRP A 132 -1.10 -3.73 16.68
N LEU A 133 -1.94 -4.76 16.56
CA LEU A 133 -3.37 -4.62 16.33
C LEU A 133 -4.14 -5.64 17.16
N THR A 134 -5.38 -5.32 17.51
CA THR A 134 -6.26 -6.26 18.19
C THR A 134 -7.71 -5.98 17.85
N ALA A 135 -8.48 -7.03 17.61
CA ALA A 135 -9.92 -6.93 17.44
C ALA A 135 -10.56 -6.45 18.75
N ILE A 136 -11.48 -5.50 18.66
CA ILE A 136 -12.20 -4.97 19.84
C ILE A 136 -13.67 -5.41 19.88
N ASN A 137 -14.18 -5.98 18.79
CA ASN A 137 -15.54 -6.50 18.72
C ASN A 137 -15.66 -7.60 17.66
N ASN A 138 -16.83 -8.25 17.62
CA ASN A 138 -17.21 -9.27 16.64
C ASN A 138 -17.84 -8.70 15.36
N LYS A 139 -17.70 -7.41 15.09
CA LYS A 139 -18.28 -6.77 13.90
C LYS A 139 -17.20 -6.33 12.92
N GLY A 140 -15.95 -6.72 13.11
CA GLY A 140 -14.78 -6.26 12.34
C GLY A 140 -14.12 -4.98 12.86
N GLY A 141 -14.51 -4.48 14.03
CA GLY A 141 -13.85 -3.34 14.68
C GLY A 141 -12.55 -3.76 15.36
N PHE A 142 -11.51 -2.96 15.21
CA PHE A 142 -10.20 -3.20 15.79
C PHE A 142 -9.46 -1.91 16.09
N ILE A 143 -8.47 -1.98 16.99
CA ILE A 143 -7.51 -0.91 17.22
C ILE A 143 -6.13 -1.35 16.75
N MET A 144 -5.32 -0.39 16.31
CA MET A 144 -3.92 -0.61 16.01
C MET A 144 -3.08 0.57 16.48
N SER A 145 -1.83 0.29 16.84
CA SER A 145 -0.84 1.30 17.20
C SER A 145 0.12 1.53 16.04
N ILE A 146 0.27 2.78 15.61
CA ILE A 146 1.20 3.18 14.55
C ILE A 146 2.09 4.30 15.04
N ASN A 147 3.41 4.11 14.96
CA ASN A 147 4.37 5.15 15.31
C ASN A 147 4.18 6.40 14.42
N LYS A 148 4.08 7.58 15.05
CA LYS A 148 3.84 8.90 14.44
C LYS A 148 4.86 9.24 13.35
N ARG A 149 6.07 8.67 13.40
CA ARG A 149 7.14 8.91 12.42
C ARG A 149 6.99 8.09 11.13
N ARG A 150 6.07 7.11 11.08
CA ARG A 150 5.85 6.28 9.89
C ARG A 150 5.16 7.09 8.80
N HIS A 151 5.57 6.89 7.53
CA HIS A 151 4.91 7.55 6.39
C HIS A 151 3.41 7.26 6.34
N THR A 152 3.02 6.02 6.62
CA THR A 152 1.62 5.60 6.73
C THR A 152 0.84 6.42 7.75
N ALA A 153 1.42 6.76 8.90
CA ALA A 153 0.75 7.60 9.89
C ALA A 153 0.37 8.95 9.27
N SER A 154 1.29 9.58 8.55
CA SER A 154 1.00 10.85 7.85
C SER A 154 -0.08 10.72 6.78
N ILE A 155 -0.18 9.58 6.08
CA ILE A 155 -1.24 9.34 5.09
C ILE A 155 -2.60 9.19 5.77
N LEU A 156 -2.65 8.49 6.91
CA LEU A 156 -3.89 8.25 7.65
C LEU A 156 -4.38 9.48 8.42
N THR A 157 -3.47 10.33 8.91
CA THR A 157 -3.84 11.55 9.67
C THR A 157 -3.98 12.80 8.81
N SER A 158 -3.49 12.78 7.56
CA SER A 158 -3.56 13.94 6.69
C SER A 158 -5.01 14.39 6.50
N PRO A 159 -5.36 15.64 6.86
CA PRO A 159 -6.69 16.15 6.63
C PRO A 159 -6.95 16.11 5.13
N ARG A 160 -8.02 15.40 4.74
CA ARG A 160 -8.47 15.41 3.35
C ARG A 160 -8.84 16.84 3.02
N PRO A 161 -8.30 17.43 1.94
CA PRO A 161 -8.70 18.76 1.53
C PRO A 161 -10.21 18.72 1.31
N ARG A 162 -10.97 19.40 2.18
CA ARG A 162 -12.40 19.57 1.98
C ARG A 162 -12.53 20.24 0.62
N ARG A 163 -13.13 19.56 -0.35
CA ARG A 163 -13.55 20.21 -1.59
C ARG A 163 -14.55 21.26 -1.13
N ARG A 164 -14.11 22.51 -1.01
CA ARG A 164 -15.04 23.64 -0.95
C ARG A 164 -15.75 23.64 -2.29
N VAL A 165 -16.83 22.88 -2.39
CA VAL A 165 -17.80 23.04 -3.47
C VAL A 165 -18.37 24.42 -3.24
N LYS A 166 -17.83 25.44 -3.93
CA LYS A 166 -18.46 26.76 -4.01
C LYS A 166 -19.74 26.54 -4.81
N VAL A 167 -20.82 26.17 -4.13
CA VAL A 167 -22.16 26.23 -4.70
C VAL A 167 -22.45 27.72 -4.88
N LYS A 168 -22.27 28.20 -6.11
CA LYS A 168 -22.46 29.60 -6.48
C LYS A 168 -23.97 29.84 -6.57
N GLY A 169 -24.56 30.38 -5.50
CA GLY A 169 -25.95 30.87 -5.54
C GLY A 169 -26.84 30.52 -4.36
N ASP A 170 -26.37 29.78 -3.35
CA ASP A 170 -27.20 29.45 -2.19
C ASP A 170 -26.70 30.18 -0.94
N GLU A 171 -27.02 31.48 -0.86
CA GLU A 171 -26.66 32.35 0.28
C GLU A 171 -27.66 32.23 1.45
N GLY A 172 -28.63 31.30 1.37
CA GLY A 172 -29.64 31.10 2.39
C GLY A 172 -29.55 29.71 2.99
N LEU A 173 -29.38 29.63 4.30
CA LEU A 173 -29.44 28.42 5.14
C LEU A 173 -28.14 27.59 5.15
N SER A 174 -27.27 27.98 6.08
CA SER A 174 -26.18 27.17 6.65
C SER A 174 -26.70 25.85 7.25
N GLY A 175 -27.16 24.95 6.40
CA GLY A 175 -27.33 23.55 6.75
C GLY A 175 -25.94 23.01 7.08
N ASN A 176 -25.79 22.44 8.27
CA ASN A 176 -24.67 21.57 8.64
C ASN A 176 -24.66 20.36 7.70
N SER A 177 -24.29 20.57 6.43
CA SER A 177 -23.97 19.51 5.51
C SER A 177 -22.80 18.80 6.16
N LYS A 178 -23.13 17.68 6.80
CA LYS A 178 -22.20 16.62 7.21
C LYS A 178 -21.60 16.10 5.92
N ASP A 179 -20.74 16.91 5.33
CA ASP A 179 -19.89 16.52 4.24
C ASP A 179 -18.97 15.51 4.90
N ASN A 180 -19.43 14.25 4.84
CA ASN A 180 -18.88 13.07 5.48
C ASN A 180 -17.54 12.83 4.80
N GLY A 181 -16.55 13.68 5.14
CA GLY A 181 -15.21 13.62 4.61
C GLY A 181 -14.75 12.20 4.76
N LYS A 182 -14.77 11.45 3.64
CA LYS A 182 -14.70 10.00 3.68
C LYS A 182 -13.49 9.65 4.53
N ASN A 183 -13.64 8.79 5.53
CA ASN A 183 -12.50 8.46 6.36
C ASN A 183 -11.40 7.77 5.52
N PRO A 184 -10.13 7.85 5.96
CA PRO A 184 -9.03 7.10 5.34
C PRO A 184 -9.36 5.61 5.21
N ILE A 185 -8.91 5.01 4.10
CA ILE A 185 -9.07 3.58 3.80
C ILE A 185 -7.70 2.97 3.56
N PHE A 186 -7.53 1.76 4.04
CA PHE A 186 -6.31 0.97 3.89
C PHE A 186 -6.68 -0.51 3.73
N VAL A 187 -5.73 -1.35 3.32
CA VAL A 187 -5.93 -2.81 3.28
C VAL A 187 -4.90 -3.50 4.16
N LEU A 188 -5.33 -4.45 4.98
CA LEU A 188 -4.46 -5.39 5.68
C LEU A 188 -4.30 -6.65 4.84
N CYS A 189 -3.07 -7.08 4.57
CA CYS A 189 -2.78 -8.30 3.82
C CYS A 189 -1.96 -9.27 4.69
N VAL A 190 -2.41 -10.53 4.81
CA VAL A 190 -1.80 -11.54 5.68
C VAL A 190 -0.73 -12.35 4.92
N PRO A 191 0.56 -12.24 5.26
CA PRO A 191 1.64 -12.97 4.62
C PRO A 191 1.73 -14.43 5.09
N VAL A 192 2.40 -15.23 4.27
CA VAL A 192 2.70 -16.64 4.55
C VAL A 192 4.18 -16.91 4.74
N LYS A 193 4.50 -18.09 5.27
CA LYS A 193 5.84 -18.64 5.32
C LYS A 193 6.52 -18.52 3.95
N GLY A 194 7.77 -18.04 3.94
CA GLY A 194 8.54 -17.70 2.74
C GLY A 194 8.51 -16.21 2.40
N MET A 195 7.64 -15.41 3.02
CA MET A 195 7.58 -13.95 2.83
C MET A 195 8.33 -13.16 3.91
N GLU A 196 9.12 -13.82 4.77
CA GLU A 196 9.78 -13.20 5.94
C GLU A 196 10.69 -12.05 5.52
N GLU A 197 11.52 -12.26 4.50
CA GLU A 197 12.42 -11.22 4.00
C GLU A 197 11.65 -10.02 3.44
N LEU A 198 10.57 -10.27 2.70
CA LEU A 198 9.71 -9.22 2.15
C LEU A 198 9.05 -8.40 3.27
N VAL A 199 8.54 -9.06 4.31
CA VAL A 199 7.98 -8.43 5.51
C VAL A 199 9.06 -7.57 6.19
N LEU A 200 10.25 -8.12 6.43
CA LEU A 200 11.36 -7.38 7.07
C LEU A 200 11.80 -6.16 6.24
N ASN A 201 11.94 -6.32 4.92
CA ASN A 201 12.33 -5.24 4.02
C ASN A 201 11.25 -4.15 3.96
N CYS A 202 9.96 -4.51 3.96
CA CYS A 202 8.85 -3.55 4.04
C CYS A 202 8.83 -2.77 5.36
N GLY A 203 9.09 -3.44 6.49
CA GLY A 203 9.12 -2.83 7.83
C GLY A 203 10.32 -1.90 8.08
N LYS A 204 11.47 -2.21 7.47
CA LYS A 204 12.72 -1.41 7.55
C LYS A 204 12.73 -0.20 6.61
N THR A 205 11.94 -0.24 5.54
CA THR A 205 11.92 0.82 4.52
C THR A 205 10.81 1.82 4.81
N SER A 206 11.11 3.12 4.75
CA SER A 206 10.09 4.17 4.88
C SER A 206 9.63 4.64 3.50
N GLY A 207 8.32 4.77 3.30
CA GLY A 207 7.76 5.35 2.07
C GLY A 207 8.00 6.86 1.94
N ARG A 208 8.52 7.53 2.97
CA ARG A 208 8.73 8.98 2.97
C ARG A 208 9.86 9.42 2.06
N TRP A 209 10.98 8.69 2.06
CA TRP A 209 12.23 9.16 1.46
C TRP A 209 12.60 8.47 0.16
N SER A 210 12.05 7.29 -0.12
CA SER A 210 12.33 6.58 -1.36
C SER A 210 11.38 7.00 -2.47
N ARG A 211 11.82 6.85 -3.72
CA ARG A 211 10.91 6.54 -4.84
C ARG A 211 10.02 5.34 -4.44
N SER A 212 8.96 5.07 -5.19
CA SER A 212 7.97 4.05 -4.79
C SER A 212 8.62 2.75 -4.28
N LYS A 213 8.02 2.14 -3.25
CA LYS A 213 8.49 0.84 -2.75
C LYS A 213 8.29 -0.28 -3.78
N PHE A 214 7.42 -0.06 -4.77
CA PHE A 214 7.05 -1.06 -5.77
C PHE A 214 8.00 -0.95 -6.98
N PRO A 215 8.67 -2.03 -7.38
CA PRO A 215 9.57 -2.01 -8.54
C PRO A 215 8.91 -1.55 -9.84
N ARG A 216 7.65 -1.94 -10.06
CA ARG A 216 6.87 -1.56 -11.26
C ARG A 216 6.78 -0.06 -11.50
N ASP A 217 6.81 0.73 -10.44
CA ASP A 217 6.65 2.17 -10.52
C ASP A 217 7.94 2.88 -11.00
N HIS A 218 9.06 2.16 -11.16
CA HIS A 218 10.35 2.72 -11.61
C HIS A 218 10.61 2.59 -13.12
N HIS A 219 9.85 1.75 -13.84
CA HIS A 219 10.16 1.42 -15.24
C HIS A 219 9.87 2.54 -16.25
N HIS A 220 9.20 3.63 -15.87
CA HIS A 220 8.71 4.63 -16.85
C HIS A 220 9.65 5.81 -17.11
N ASN A 221 10.76 5.96 -16.39
CA ASN A 221 11.56 7.20 -16.47
C ASN A 221 12.94 7.08 -17.13
N HIS A 222 13.32 5.92 -17.68
CA HIS A 222 14.64 5.78 -18.29
C HIS A 222 14.71 6.08 -19.79
N HIS A 223 13.59 6.41 -20.45
CA HIS A 223 13.57 6.48 -21.91
C HIS A 223 14.00 7.81 -22.54
N GLY A 224 14.41 8.82 -21.77
CA GLY A 224 14.67 10.16 -22.32
C GLY A 224 15.93 10.88 -21.85
N GLN A 225 16.67 10.37 -20.87
CA GLN A 225 18.01 10.90 -20.59
C GLN A 225 19.01 10.15 -21.45
N GLY A 226 19.09 10.55 -22.72
CA GLY A 226 20.22 10.21 -23.57
C GLY A 226 21.48 10.49 -22.77
N LEU A 227 22.26 9.44 -22.56
CA LEU A 227 23.62 9.53 -22.09
C LEU A 227 24.34 10.43 -23.10
N LYS A 228 24.40 11.75 -22.82
CA LYS A 228 25.59 12.50 -23.18
C LYS A 228 26.69 11.81 -22.37
N GLU A 229 27.34 10.85 -23.01
CA GLU A 229 28.65 10.36 -22.60
C GLU A 229 29.55 11.59 -22.56
N ASP A 230 29.62 12.24 -21.40
CA ASP A 230 30.63 13.25 -21.16
C ASP A 230 31.97 12.55 -21.35
N ALA A 231 32.65 12.96 -22.41
CA ALA A 231 33.99 12.51 -22.78
C ALA A 231 34.92 12.50 -21.54
N PRO A 232 35.86 11.55 -21.46
CA PRO A 232 36.79 11.45 -20.34
C PRO A 232 37.57 12.77 -20.20
N SER A 233 37.20 13.57 -19.19
CA SER A 233 37.92 14.78 -18.85
C SER A 233 39.31 14.41 -18.34
N THR A 234 40.30 14.73 -19.16
CA THR A 234 41.72 14.66 -18.85
C THR A 234 42.02 15.36 -17.52
N VAL A 235 42.53 14.57 -16.58
CA VAL A 235 43.04 14.99 -15.27
C VAL A 235 44.25 15.91 -15.47
N LYS A 236 44.07 17.23 -15.32
CA LYS A 236 45.17 18.13 -15.01
C LYS A 236 45.33 18.17 -13.49
N ARG A 237 46.50 17.71 -13.02
CA ARG A 237 46.98 17.88 -11.65
C ARG A 237 47.41 19.35 -11.50
N ASP A 238 46.73 20.08 -10.63
CA ASP A 238 47.29 21.29 -10.04
C ASP A 238 47.32 21.15 -8.52
N THR A 239 48.55 21.13 -8.02
CA THR A 239 48.97 21.29 -6.63
C THR A 239 48.76 22.74 -6.22
N GLY A 240 47.90 23.00 -5.22
CA GLY A 240 47.65 24.38 -4.78
C GLY A 240 46.82 24.51 -3.51
N ASN A 241 47.47 24.26 -2.38
CA ASN A 241 47.32 24.90 -1.08
C ASN A 241 46.21 25.97 -0.91
N SER A 242 45.18 25.67 -0.09
CA SER A 242 44.54 26.70 0.74
C SER A 242 43.78 26.07 1.92
N ASN A 243 44.26 26.34 3.13
CA ASN A 243 43.54 26.13 4.39
C ASN A 243 42.29 27.01 4.43
N SER A 244 41.12 26.44 4.16
CA SER A 244 39.84 27.03 4.53
C SER A 244 39.04 26.03 5.34
N SER A 245 38.82 26.34 6.61
CA SER A 245 37.98 25.62 7.56
C SER A 245 36.51 25.70 7.15
N SER A 246 36.13 24.99 6.09
CA SER A 246 34.75 24.71 5.75
C SER A 246 34.27 23.57 6.63
N THR A 247 33.36 23.88 7.55
CA THR A 247 32.55 22.94 8.30
C THR A 247 31.91 21.96 7.31
N ASN A 248 32.55 20.79 7.21
CA ASN A 248 32.19 19.70 6.34
C ASN A 248 30.80 19.18 6.70
N LEU A 249 29.77 19.83 6.14
CA LEU A 249 28.44 19.26 5.94
C LEU A 249 28.62 18.12 4.94
N LYS A 250 29.25 17.02 5.38
CA LYS A 250 29.21 15.72 4.72
C LYS A 250 27.74 15.30 4.76
N LYS A 251 26.97 15.84 3.81
CA LYS A 251 25.68 15.32 3.38
C LYS A 251 25.98 13.88 2.95
N ARG A 252 25.96 12.95 3.92
CA ARG A 252 25.97 11.52 3.67
C ARG A 252 24.75 11.31 2.79
N LYS A 253 24.96 11.24 1.48
CA LYS A 253 24.00 10.72 0.51
C LYS A 253 23.69 9.33 1.05
N LYS A 254 22.62 9.20 1.84
CA LYS A 254 22.17 7.92 2.34
C LYS A 254 21.77 7.15 1.10
N LYS A 255 22.68 6.29 0.60
CA LYS A 255 22.39 5.37 -0.49
C LYS A 255 21.13 4.62 -0.07
N TYR A 256 20.06 4.75 -0.84
CA TYR A 256 18.83 4.07 -0.51
C TYR A 256 19.10 2.57 -0.63
N LYS A 257 18.61 1.78 0.33
CA LYS A 257 18.78 0.33 0.29
C LYS A 257 18.04 -0.30 -0.91
N PHE A 258 17.06 0.41 -1.47
CA PHE A 258 16.13 -0.07 -2.48
C PHE A 258 15.91 0.98 -3.57
N ASP A 259 16.93 1.23 -4.39
CA ASP A 259 16.87 2.22 -5.47
C ASP A 259 15.78 1.88 -6.51
N HIS A 260 15.48 0.58 -6.69
CA HIS A 260 14.50 0.04 -7.64
C HIS A 260 13.26 -0.57 -6.97
N GLY A 261 12.95 -0.17 -5.73
CA GLY A 261 11.90 -0.79 -4.94
C GLY A 261 12.33 -2.08 -4.25
N ILE A 262 11.40 -2.71 -3.54
CA ILE A 262 11.63 -3.95 -2.78
C ILE A 262 11.30 -5.13 -3.70
N GLU A 263 12.29 -6.01 -3.91
CA GLU A 263 12.11 -7.21 -4.73
C GLU A 263 10.98 -8.10 -4.20
N GLY A 264 10.19 -8.68 -5.12
CA GLY A 264 9.01 -9.47 -4.79
C GLY A 264 7.78 -8.68 -4.31
N LEU A 265 7.92 -7.37 -4.04
CA LEU A 265 6.79 -6.55 -3.63
C LEU A 265 5.91 -6.18 -4.84
N GLU A 266 4.79 -6.87 -4.98
CA GLU A 266 3.83 -6.64 -6.06
C GLU A 266 2.45 -6.21 -5.53
N ALA A 267 1.97 -5.06 -6.00
CA ALA A 267 0.62 -4.60 -5.78
C ALA A 267 -0.35 -5.26 -6.76
N ILE A 268 -1.43 -5.84 -6.23
CA ILE A 268 -2.56 -6.40 -6.99
C ILE A 268 -3.85 -5.64 -6.65
N GLN A 269 -4.86 -5.75 -7.51
CA GLN A 269 -6.18 -5.19 -7.21
C GLN A 269 -6.76 -5.82 -5.93
N PHE A 270 -7.42 -5.03 -5.09
CA PHE A 270 -8.10 -5.56 -3.92
C PHE A 270 -9.23 -6.52 -4.34
N GLY A 271 -9.28 -7.72 -3.76
CA GLY A 271 -10.17 -8.80 -4.20
C GLY A 271 -9.80 -9.39 -5.57
N GLY A 272 -8.81 -8.82 -6.25
CA GLY A 272 -8.30 -9.30 -7.53
C GLY A 272 -7.68 -10.67 -7.33
N MET A 273 -8.44 -11.69 -7.69
CA MET A 273 -7.89 -12.97 -8.14
C MET A 273 -6.80 -12.66 -9.17
N ASP A 274 -5.72 -13.43 -9.21
CA ASP A 274 -4.71 -13.27 -10.25
C ASP A 274 -5.37 -13.48 -11.63
N GLN A 275 -5.90 -12.41 -12.24
CA GLN A 275 -6.50 -12.43 -13.57
C GLN A 275 -5.44 -12.69 -14.66
N ARG A 276 -4.19 -12.97 -14.27
CA ARG A 276 -3.17 -13.56 -15.15
C ARG A 276 -3.38 -15.06 -15.34
N GLN A 277 -4.62 -15.52 -15.42
CA GLN A 277 -4.89 -16.59 -16.37
C GLN A 277 -4.65 -15.93 -17.73
N PRO A 278 -3.55 -16.23 -18.47
CA PRO A 278 -3.55 -15.90 -19.87
C PRO A 278 -4.81 -16.53 -20.41
N SER A 279 -5.76 -15.74 -20.90
CA SER A 279 -6.82 -16.28 -21.73
C SER A 279 -6.08 -16.96 -22.88
N LEU A 280 -5.87 -18.28 -22.75
CA LEU A 280 -5.42 -19.09 -23.85
C LEU A 280 -6.45 -18.81 -24.93
N ASN A 281 -5.98 -18.14 -25.96
CA ASN A 281 -6.73 -17.68 -27.10
C ASN A 281 -7.13 -18.93 -27.89
N THR A 282 -8.00 -19.77 -27.33
CA THR A 282 -8.65 -20.86 -28.04
C THR A 282 -9.65 -20.16 -28.95
N GLY A 283 -9.21 -19.86 -30.17
CA GLY A 283 -10.00 -19.30 -31.27
C GLY A 283 -11.09 -20.26 -31.72
N ILE A 284 -12.00 -20.62 -30.82
CA ILE A 284 -13.24 -21.31 -31.12
C ILE A 284 -14.33 -20.33 -30.73
N LEU A 285 -14.84 -19.62 -31.72
CA LEU A 285 -16.09 -18.87 -31.64
C LEU A 285 -17.21 -19.88 -31.33
N PRO A 286 -17.86 -19.85 -30.16
CA PRO A 286 -19.13 -20.54 -30.01
C PRO A 286 -20.14 -19.71 -30.79
N GLU A 287 -20.76 -20.31 -31.81
CA GLU A 287 -21.92 -19.71 -32.43
C GLU A 287 -23.00 -19.50 -31.36
N ALA A 288 -23.55 -18.28 -31.39
CA ALA A 288 -24.58 -17.80 -30.52
C ALA A 288 -25.83 -18.67 -30.64
N ASP A 289 -26.46 -18.97 -29.50
CA ASP A 289 -27.91 -19.02 -29.32
C ASP A 289 -28.19 -19.37 -27.84
N GLY A 290 -28.43 -18.36 -27.00
CA GLY A 290 -28.77 -18.58 -25.59
C GLY A 290 -28.83 -17.31 -24.75
N ASP A 291 -30.02 -16.69 -24.71
CA ASP A 291 -30.39 -15.55 -23.88
C ASP A 291 -30.26 -15.86 -22.37
N GLY A 292 -29.08 -15.61 -21.80
CA GLY A 292 -28.81 -15.78 -20.37
C GLY A 292 -27.73 -14.84 -19.88
N ASP A 293 -28.00 -13.53 -19.92
CA ASP A 293 -27.10 -12.47 -19.44
C ASP A 293 -26.92 -12.53 -17.92
N VAL A 294 -25.98 -13.37 -17.48
CA VAL A 294 -25.45 -13.38 -16.11
C VAL A 294 -24.03 -12.84 -16.16
N SER A 295 -23.93 -11.52 -16.39
CA SER A 295 -22.66 -10.80 -16.33
C SER A 295 -22.00 -10.93 -14.94
N PRO A 296 -20.73 -11.37 -14.85
CA PRO A 296 -20.09 -11.70 -13.57
C PRO A 296 -19.87 -10.45 -12.71
N SER A 297 -20.51 -10.45 -11.53
CA SER A 297 -20.32 -9.57 -10.37
C SER A 297 -20.20 -8.06 -10.69
N SER A 298 -21.32 -7.36 -10.61
CA SER A 298 -21.35 -5.90 -10.52
C SER A 298 -20.58 -5.45 -9.26
N PHE A 299 -19.31 -5.06 -9.40
CA PHE A 299 -18.62 -4.31 -8.36
C PHE A 299 -19.46 -3.06 -8.09
N LYS A 300 -20.06 -2.98 -6.91
CA LYS A 300 -20.80 -1.79 -6.48
C LYS A 300 -19.83 -0.62 -6.47
N LEU A 301 -19.90 0.18 -7.54
CA LEU A 301 -19.33 1.51 -7.54
C LEU A 301 -19.99 2.28 -6.39
N ASP A 302 -19.24 3.13 -5.70
CA ASP A 302 -19.90 4.05 -4.77
C ASP A 302 -20.88 4.95 -5.55
N ASP A 303 -21.81 5.62 -4.88
CA ASP A 303 -22.79 6.52 -5.53
C ASP A 303 -22.14 7.62 -6.40
N ASN A 304 -20.81 7.78 -6.32
CA ASN A 304 -20.00 8.68 -7.13
C ASN A 304 -19.24 8.00 -8.28
N GLY A 305 -19.47 6.70 -8.55
CA GLY A 305 -18.83 5.96 -9.64
C GLY A 305 -17.32 5.72 -9.46
N SER A 306 -16.72 6.10 -8.32
CA SER A 306 -15.27 6.06 -8.10
C SER A 306 -14.90 4.78 -7.35
N GLN A 307 -14.28 3.83 -8.05
CA GLN A 307 -13.61 2.71 -7.39
C GLN A 307 -12.57 3.30 -6.42
N GLU A 308 -12.74 3.03 -5.13
CA GLU A 308 -11.77 3.46 -4.13
C GLU A 308 -10.45 2.75 -4.44
N ASN A 309 -9.45 3.52 -4.91
CA ASN A 309 -8.10 3.04 -5.19
C ASN A 309 -7.45 2.42 -3.95
N CYS A 310 -7.74 1.15 -3.72
CA CYS A 310 -7.14 0.30 -2.71
C CYS A 310 -6.51 -0.91 -3.42
N PHE A 311 -5.46 -1.45 -2.84
CA PHE A 311 -4.69 -2.53 -3.45
C PHE A 311 -4.20 -3.48 -2.37
N ALA A 312 -3.94 -4.72 -2.76
CA ALA A 312 -3.41 -5.76 -1.90
C ALA A 312 -2.00 -6.19 -2.34
N ILE A 313 -1.37 -7.07 -1.55
CA ILE A 313 -0.03 -7.59 -1.83
C ILE A 313 -0.14 -9.01 -2.37
N ARG A 314 0.48 -9.28 -3.53
CA ARG A 314 0.53 -10.61 -4.13
C ARG A 314 1.14 -11.65 -3.16
N GLY A 315 0.62 -12.88 -3.20
CA GLY A 315 1.11 -13.99 -2.38
C GLY A 315 0.54 -14.05 -0.96
N THR A 316 -0.20 -13.03 -0.53
CA THR A 316 -0.91 -13.04 0.78
C THR A 316 -2.19 -13.86 0.73
N VAL A 317 -2.69 -14.29 1.89
CA VAL A 317 -3.81 -15.26 2.00
C VAL A 317 -5.14 -14.66 2.41
N ALA A 318 -5.11 -13.44 2.92
CA ALA A 318 -6.31 -12.68 3.26
C ALA A 318 -6.06 -11.19 3.02
N HIS A 319 -7.07 -10.49 2.53
CA HIS A 319 -7.10 -9.04 2.34
C HIS A 319 -8.29 -8.46 3.08
N LEU A 320 -8.07 -7.51 3.99
CA LEU A 320 -9.14 -6.85 4.73
C LEU A 320 -9.12 -5.37 4.38
N LYS A 321 -10.17 -4.87 3.72
CA LYS A 321 -10.34 -3.45 3.46
C LYS A 321 -10.90 -2.80 4.71
N CYS A 322 -10.20 -1.81 5.20
CA CYS A 322 -10.47 -1.18 6.48
C CYS A 322 -10.71 0.31 6.30
N ARG A 323 -11.67 0.84 7.05
CA ARG A 323 -11.96 2.27 7.15
C ARG A 323 -11.57 2.75 8.55
N VAL A 324 -10.77 3.81 8.61
CA VAL A 324 -10.47 4.48 9.87
C VAL A 324 -11.77 5.07 10.44
N GLN A 325 -12.03 4.87 11.72
CA GLN A 325 -13.18 5.44 12.42
C GLN A 325 -12.77 6.61 13.29
N ASN A 326 -11.68 6.43 14.04
CA ASN A 326 -11.13 7.48 14.90
C ASN A 326 -9.60 7.34 14.97
N ILE A 327 -8.90 8.46 15.15
CA ILE A 327 -7.47 8.50 15.45
C ILE A 327 -7.31 9.25 16.76
N ILE A 328 -6.93 8.53 17.80
CA ILE A 328 -6.67 9.12 19.11
C ILE A 328 -5.23 9.65 19.09
N THR A 329 -5.11 10.97 19.14
CA THR A 329 -3.86 11.69 19.34
C THR A 329 -3.84 12.24 20.75
N GLU A 330 -2.72 12.15 21.48
CA GLU A 330 -2.62 12.82 22.79
C GLU A 330 -2.97 14.31 22.66
N GLY A 331 -3.66 14.84 23.67
CA GLY A 331 -3.73 16.28 23.90
C GLY A 331 -5.07 16.96 23.61
N ASN A 332 -6.06 16.29 23.02
CA ASN A 332 -7.35 16.95 22.72
C ASN A 332 -8.42 16.81 23.82
N ASP A 333 -8.31 15.90 24.79
CA ASP A 333 -9.46 15.56 25.65
C ASP A 333 -9.11 15.22 27.13
N ILE A 334 -8.18 15.93 27.76
CA ILE A 334 -7.93 15.73 29.21
C ILE A 334 -7.95 17.06 29.95
N SER A 335 -9.16 17.63 30.07
CA SER A 335 -9.51 18.56 31.15
C SER A 335 -9.85 17.85 32.47
N HIS A 336 -9.82 16.52 32.55
CA HIS A 336 -10.01 15.79 33.80
C HIS A 336 -8.90 14.75 34.02
N GLY A 337 -7.98 15.10 34.92
CA GLY A 337 -6.75 14.36 35.18
C GLY A 337 -6.96 12.87 35.50
N SER A 338 -5.92 12.11 35.19
CA SER A 338 -5.75 10.66 35.44
C SER A 338 -6.14 9.71 34.30
N CYS A 339 -5.42 9.78 33.17
CA CYS A 339 -4.83 8.58 32.55
C CYS A 339 -3.82 9.01 31.47
N ARG A 340 -2.52 9.08 31.81
CA ARG A 340 -1.44 9.32 30.84
C ARG A 340 -0.57 8.08 30.71
N THR A 341 -0.88 7.20 29.76
CA THR A 341 0.03 6.13 29.31
C THR A 341 -0.22 5.71 27.86
N ILE A 342 -0.67 6.63 26.99
CA ILE A 342 -0.44 6.44 25.55
C ILE A 342 1.00 6.89 25.30
N GLU A 343 1.80 6.04 24.67
CA GLU A 343 3.18 6.39 24.31
C GLU A 343 3.17 7.61 23.39
N ASP A 344 3.87 8.68 23.78
CA ASP A 344 3.89 9.99 23.11
C ASP A 344 4.31 9.96 21.63
N ASP A 345 4.77 8.80 21.12
CA ASP A 345 5.23 8.60 19.76
C ASP A 345 4.32 7.69 18.92
N HIS A 346 3.15 7.26 19.42
CA HIS A 346 2.20 6.43 18.69
C HIS A 346 0.82 7.07 18.50
N HIS A 347 0.17 6.72 17.40
CA HIS A 347 -1.26 6.95 17.19
C HIS A 347 -2.01 5.66 17.50
N ILE A 348 -3.08 5.76 18.29
CA ILE A 348 -4.05 4.68 18.44
C ILE A 348 -5.15 4.91 17.40
N ILE A 349 -5.23 4.00 16.43
CA ILE A 349 -6.18 4.09 15.33
C ILE A 349 -7.26 3.06 15.55
N HIS A 350 -8.50 3.53 15.74
CA HIS A 350 -9.69 2.69 15.70
C HIS A 350 -10.16 2.59 14.24
N ALA A 351 -10.28 1.37 13.74
CA ALA A 351 -10.70 1.09 12.38
C ALA A 351 -11.75 -0.04 12.34
N GLN A 352 -12.45 -0.10 11.21
CA GLN A 352 -13.51 -1.04 10.95
C GLN A 352 -13.23 -1.76 9.63
N VAL A 353 -13.24 -3.09 9.64
CA VAL A 353 -13.25 -3.88 8.40
C VAL A 353 -14.59 -3.67 7.72
N ILE A 354 -14.57 -3.25 6.45
CA ILE A 354 -15.76 -2.97 5.63
C ILE A 354 -15.95 -3.97 4.51
N ASP A 355 -14.88 -4.68 4.12
CA ASP A 355 -14.87 -5.69 3.07
C ASP A 355 -13.64 -6.59 3.29
N GLY A 356 -13.68 -7.84 2.81
CA GLY A 356 -12.56 -8.75 2.94
C GLY A 356 -12.64 -9.96 2.04
N TYR A 357 -11.47 -10.48 1.68
CA TYR A 357 -11.29 -11.68 0.88
C TYR A 357 -10.31 -12.59 1.59
N VAL A 358 -10.58 -13.89 1.55
CA VAL A 358 -9.69 -14.92 2.11
C VAL A 358 -9.57 -16.07 1.13
N ARG A 359 -8.38 -16.66 0.99
CA ARG A 359 -8.26 -17.89 0.20
C ARG A 359 -9.05 -19.02 0.85
N SER A 360 -9.73 -19.82 0.04
CA SER A 360 -10.58 -20.93 0.50
C SER A 360 -9.84 -21.97 1.34
N ASP A 361 -8.56 -22.20 1.06
CA ASP A 361 -7.68 -23.08 1.82
C ASP A 361 -7.19 -22.49 3.16
N TYR A 362 -7.66 -21.29 3.54
CA TYR A 362 -7.43 -20.67 4.85
C TYR A 362 -8.72 -20.34 5.60
N TRP A 363 -9.87 -20.77 5.07
CA TRP A 363 -11.16 -20.56 5.71
C TRP A 363 -11.83 -21.90 5.99
N ASP A 364 -11.89 -22.25 7.27
CA ASP A 364 -12.69 -23.38 7.73
C ASP A 364 -14.15 -22.93 7.79
N ALA A 365 -14.93 -23.26 6.76
CA ALA A 365 -16.33 -22.86 6.67
C ALA A 365 -17.20 -23.47 7.78
N GLU A 366 -16.89 -24.69 8.23
CA GLU A 366 -17.65 -25.41 9.26
C GLU A 366 -17.47 -24.74 10.62
N LYS A 367 -16.23 -24.49 11.02
CA LYS A 367 -15.91 -23.79 12.28
C LYS A 367 -16.04 -22.28 12.15
N LYS A 368 -16.20 -21.80 10.91
CA LYS A 368 -16.11 -20.40 10.52
C LYS A 368 -14.79 -19.79 11.02
N GLN A 369 -13.66 -20.49 10.91
CA GLN A 369 -12.37 -20.07 11.49
C GLN A 369 -11.34 -19.75 10.40
N PHE A 370 -10.54 -18.71 10.64
CA PHE A 370 -9.38 -18.41 9.81
C PHE A 370 -8.21 -19.29 10.24
N ARG A 371 -7.96 -20.36 9.50
CA ARG A 371 -6.89 -21.32 9.74
C ARG A 371 -6.56 -22.05 8.44
N PRO A 372 -5.31 -22.46 8.20
CA PRO A 372 -4.98 -23.27 7.03
C PRO A 372 -5.76 -24.60 7.12
N THR A 373 -6.49 -24.95 6.07
CA THR A 373 -7.28 -26.17 5.98
C THR A 373 -6.66 -27.11 4.96
N ARG A 374 -6.59 -28.41 5.29
CA ARG A 374 -6.36 -29.43 4.27
C ARG A 374 -7.64 -29.55 3.47
N ARG A 375 -7.60 -29.14 2.20
CA ARG A 375 -8.67 -29.47 1.28
C ARG A 375 -8.62 -30.97 1.06
N LEU A 376 -9.59 -31.70 1.62
CA LEU A 376 -9.96 -32.98 1.03
C LEU A 376 -10.49 -32.62 -0.35
N GLU A 377 -9.68 -32.81 -1.38
CA GLU A 377 -10.21 -32.83 -2.73
C GLU A 377 -11.26 -33.92 -2.75
N SER A 378 -12.52 -33.52 -2.90
CA SER A 378 -13.66 -34.41 -3.01
C SER A 378 -13.45 -35.27 -4.25
N SER A 379 -12.76 -36.40 -4.07
CA SER A 379 -12.93 -37.65 -4.80
C SER A 379 -13.15 -37.47 -6.31
N GLY A 380 -12.13 -37.01 -7.03
CA GLY A 380 -11.83 -37.68 -8.29
C GLY A 380 -11.35 -39.07 -7.91
N ASN A 381 -12.07 -40.12 -8.32
CA ASN A 381 -11.92 -41.51 -7.87
C ASN A 381 -10.61 -42.18 -8.33
N PHE A 382 -9.50 -41.44 -8.40
CA PHE A 382 -8.19 -41.90 -8.82
C PHE A 382 -7.34 -42.27 -7.59
N PRO A 383 -7.30 -43.55 -7.19
CA PRO A 383 -6.37 -44.01 -6.17
C PRO A 383 -4.93 -43.78 -6.65
N GLY A 384 -4.19 -42.91 -5.96
CA GLY A 384 -2.73 -42.81 -6.09
C GLY A 384 -2.15 -41.54 -6.69
N ARG A 385 -2.97 -40.56 -7.11
CA ARG A 385 -2.45 -39.24 -7.55
C ARG A 385 -3.18 -38.10 -6.85
N GLY A 386 -2.51 -37.49 -5.87
CA GLY A 386 -2.92 -36.19 -5.33
C GLY A 386 -2.97 -36.14 -3.81
N GLN A 387 -1.86 -36.42 -3.11
CA GLN A 387 -1.71 -35.79 -1.81
C GLN A 387 -1.53 -34.29 -2.06
N THR A 388 -2.58 -33.52 -1.82
CA THR A 388 -2.47 -32.06 -1.80
C THR A 388 -1.57 -31.67 -0.65
N LEU A 389 -0.44 -31.02 -0.98
CA LEU A 389 0.42 -30.45 0.04
C LEU A 389 -0.39 -29.45 0.86
N PRO A 390 -0.24 -29.43 2.19
CA PRO A 390 -0.96 -28.47 3.02
C PRO A 390 -0.57 -27.05 2.60
N PRO A 391 -1.51 -26.09 2.66
CA PRO A 391 -1.21 -24.71 2.33
C PRO A 391 -0.11 -24.15 3.25
N PRO A 392 0.74 -23.23 2.76
CA PRO A 392 1.81 -22.64 3.56
C PRO A 392 1.29 -22.02 4.86
N PRO A 393 1.95 -22.18 6.01
CA PRO A 393 1.53 -21.53 7.25
C PRO A 393 1.48 -20.01 7.10
N TYR A 394 0.48 -19.33 7.70
CA TYR A 394 0.51 -17.86 7.78
C TYR A 394 1.34 -17.38 8.97
N MET A 395 1.81 -16.14 8.92
CA MET A 395 2.75 -15.60 9.89
C MET A 395 2.07 -14.84 11.04
N THR A 396 2.58 -15.04 12.26
CA THR A 396 2.29 -14.21 13.45
C THR A 396 3.59 -13.64 14.02
N PHE A 397 3.52 -12.56 14.80
CA PHE A 397 4.70 -11.87 15.32
C PHE A 397 4.98 -12.30 16.76
N LEU A 398 6.20 -12.81 17.02
CA LEU A 398 6.61 -13.19 18.37
C LEU A 398 7.50 -12.12 19.05
N GLY A 399 7.83 -11.03 18.36
CA GLY A 399 8.76 -10.01 18.83
C GLY A 399 10.12 -10.06 18.11
N SER A 400 10.96 -9.03 18.28
CA SER A 400 12.37 -9.01 17.84
C SER A 400 12.69 -9.46 16.40
N GLN A 401 11.78 -9.23 15.43
CA GLN A 401 11.91 -9.72 14.04
C GLN A 401 11.78 -11.24 13.88
N THR A 402 11.27 -11.93 14.90
CA THR A 402 10.97 -13.36 14.91
C THR A 402 9.50 -13.58 14.58
N PHE A 403 9.24 -14.57 13.73
CA PHE A 403 7.90 -14.94 13.28
C PHE A 403 7.50 -16.31 13.83
N GLY A 404 6.27 -16.42 14.28
CA GLY A 404 5.58 -17.68 14.51
C GLY A 404 4.78 -18.06 13.27
N TYR A 405 4.40 -19.33 13.17
CA TYR A 405 3.65 -19.86 12.04
C TYR A 405 2.42 -20.61 12.52
N VAL A 406 1.27 -20.32 11.91
CA VAL A 406 0.06 -21.11 12.11
C VAL A 406 -0.08 -22.06 10.93
N ALA A 407 0.14 -23.34 11.18
CA ALA A 407 0.08 -24.42 10.19
C ALA A 407 -1.25 -25.18 10.29
N CYS A 408 -1.59 -25.94 9.24
CA CYS A 408 -2.66 -26.92 9.33
C CYS A 408 -2.28 -27.99 10.37
N ASP A 409 -3.26 -28.45 11.17
CA ASP A 409 -3.08 -29.58 12.08
C ASP A 409 -2.49 -30.76 11.27
N GLN A 410 -1.28 -31.16 11.64
CA GLN A 410 -0.75 -32.46 11.28
C GLN A 410 -1.34 -33.39 12.33
N THR A 411 -2.46 -34.02 12.03
CA THR A 411 -2.92 -35.16 12.83
C THR A 411 -1.75 -36.15 12.89
N VAL A 412 -1.13 -36.22 14.07
CA VAL A 412 0.01 -37.07 14.44
C VAL A 412 -0.39 -38.53 14.40
#